data_AF-A0A9P7W4G8-F1
#
_entry.id   AF-A0A9P7W4G8-F1
#
_cell.length_a   1.000
_cell.length_b   1.000
_cell.length_c   1.000
_cell.angle_alpha   90.00
_cell.angle_beta   90.00
_cell.angle_gamma   90.00
#
_symmetry.space_group_name_H-M   'P 1'
#
loop_
_entity.id
_entity.type
_entity.pdbx_description
1 polymer ?
#
loop_
_entity_poly.entity_id
_entity_poly.type
_entity_poly.pdbx_seq_one_letter_code
_entity_poly.pdbx_strand_id
1 'polypeptide(L)'
;MQSFLSTGTFPSGKDFQRALKAKEKLVEYLAHLDAEKKVMEEALAIYKRVLSPVRRLPPELLMEIFSWTRNSQSYHVHRMKGSPWVVSHVCKTWRAAALSCPELW
;
A
#
# COMPACT_ATOMS: atom_id res chain seq x y z
N MET A 1 -43.38 -7.09 51.90
CA MET A 1 -42.42 -7.71 50.96
C MET A 1 -42.03 -6.69 49.92
N GLN A 2 -40.76 -6.73 49.55
CA GLN A 2 -39.92 -5.70 48.92
C GLN A 2 -40.50 -4.99 47.67
N SER A 3 -40.29 -3.67 47.69
CA SER A 3 -39.81 -2.79 46.60
C SER A 3 -39.48 -3.45 45.27
N PHE A 4 -39.89 -2.83 44.15
CA PHE A 4 -39.03 -2.49 43.00
C PHE A 4 -39.91 -1.81 41.92
N LEU A 5 -40.13 -0.50 42.03
CA LEU A 5 -40.56 0.31 40.89
C LEU A 5 -39.32 1.09 40.43
N SER A 6 -38.69 0.55 39.40
CA SER A 6 -37.60 1.20 38.67
C SER A 6 -38.12 2.48 38.04
N THR A 7 -37.77 3.62 38.63
CA THR A 7 -38.00 4.93 38.02
C THR A 7 -37.00 5.10 36.88
N GLY A 8 -37.42 4.71 35.68
CA GLY A 8 -36.76 5.13 34.45
C GLY A 8 -36.86 6.65 34.36
N THR A 9 -35.82 7.35 34.81
CA THR A 9 -35.70 8.80 34.67
C THR A 9 -35.59 9.08 33.18
N PHE A 10 -36.66 9.66 32.60
CA PHE A 10 -36.69 10.02 31.19
C PHE A 10 -35.63 11.10 30.95
N PRO A 11 -34.68 10.93 30.01
CA PRO A 11 -33.60 11.88 29.81
C PRO A 11 -34.18 13.26 29.45
N SER A 12 -33.75 14.31 30.15
CA SER A 12 -34.21 15.67 29.90
C SER A 12 -33.76 16.12 28.51
N GLY A 13 -34.53 17.01 27.86
CA GLY A 13 -34.13 17.59 26.56
C GLY A 13 -32.72 18.22 26.59
N LYS A 14 -32.27 18.71 27.74
CA LYS A 14 -30.89 19.22 27.93
C LYS A 14 -29.83 18.12 27.88
N ASP A 15 -30.14 16.94 28.42
CA ASP A 15 -29.25 15.77 28.40
C ASP A 15 -29.10 15.23 26.98
N PHE A 16 -30.21 15.20 26.23
CA PHE A 16 -30.20 14.83 24.82
C PHE A 16 -29.37 15.81 23.97
N GLN A 17 -29.53 17.12 24.19
CA GLN A 17 -28.73 18.14 23.50
C GLN A 17 -27.24 18.07 23.85
N ARG A 18 -26.91 17.76 25.11
CA ARG A 18 -25.53 17.53 25.54
C ARG A 18 -24.93 16.30 24.84
N ALA A 19 -25.70 15.22 24.74
CA ALA A 19 -25.29 14.01 24.05
C ALA A 19 -25.08 14.24 22.54
N LEU A 20 -25.96 15.02 21.89
CA LEU A 20 -25.79 15.40 20.48
C LEU A 20 -24.50 16.19 20.25
N LYS A 21 -24.24 17.22 21.05
CA LYS A 21 -23.00 18.01 20.94
C LYS A 21 -21.75 17.17 21.19
N ALA A 22 -21.82 16.24 22.15
CA ALA A 22 -20.71 15.33 22.41
C ALA A 22 -20.46 14.38 21.22
N LYS A 23 -21.53 13.87 20.59
CA LYS A 23 -21.44 13.04 19.38
C LYS A 23 -20.84 13.83 18.21
N GLU A 24 -21.28 15.06 17.98
CA GLU A 24 -20.75 15.92 16.92
C GLU A 24 -19.25 16.17 17.10
N LYS A 25 -18.82 16.52 18.32
CA LYS A 25 -17.41 16.71 18.65
C LYS A 25 -16.58 15.45 18.44
N LEU A 26 -17.13 14.27 18.76
CA LEU A 26 -16.45 12.99 18.52
C LEU A 26 -16.30 12.70 17.03
N VAL A 27 -17.33 12.97 16.22
CA VAL A 27 -17.27 12.80 14.76
C VAL A 27 -16.22 13.71 14.15
N GLU A 28 -16.17 14.97 14.59
CA GLU A 28 -15.15 15.93 14.16
C GLU A 28 -13.73 15.47 14.52
N TYR A 29 -13.54 14.96 15.74
CA TYR A 29 -12.26 14.43 16.18
C TYR A 29 -11.82 13.19 15.39
N LEU A 30 -12.75 12.28 15.09
CA LEU A 30 -12.47 11.11 14.24
C LEU A 30 -12.07 11.54 12.82
N ALA A 31 -12.77 12.51 12.24
CA ALA A 31 -12.45 13.03 10.92
C ALA A 31 -11.05 13.66 10.88
N HIS A 32 -10.66 14.37 11.93
CA HIS A 32 -9.32 14.92 12.06
C HIS A 32 -8.24 13.82 12.13
N LEU A 33 -8.42 12.81 12.98
CA LEU A 33 -7.48 11.70 13.11
C LEU A 33 -7.35 10.89 11.82
N ASP A 34 -8.44 10.67 11.09
CA ASP A 34 -8.41 9.99 9.80
C ASP A 34 -7.62 10.79 8.75
N ALA A 35 -7.75 12.12 8.76
CA ALA A 35 -6.95 12.98 7.90
C ALA A 35 -5.45 12.91 8.23
N GLU A 36 -5.08 12.98 9.52
CA GLU A 36 -3.69 12.83 9.96
C GLU A 36 -3.11 11.45 9.60
N LYS A 37 -3.88 10.38 9.86
CA LYS A 37 -3.49 9.02 9.51
C LYS A 37 -3.23 8.90 8.00
N LYS A 38 -4.10 9.45 7.17
CA LYS A 38 -3.96 9.40 5.71
C LYS A 38 -2.67 10.08 5.24
N VAL A 39 -2.34 11.25 5.81
CA VAL A 39 -1.08 11.95 5.51
C VAL A 39 0.13 11.08 5.85
N MET A 40 0.11 10.41 7.00
CA MET A 40 1.20 9.51 7.40
C MET A 40 1.32 8.28 6.50
N GLU A 41 0.19 7.69 6.09
CA GLU A 41 0.17 6.55 5.17
C GLU A 41 0.73 6.91 3.79
N GLU A 42 0.40 8.10 3.28
CA GLU A 42 0.97 8.64 2.03
C GLU A 42 2.48 8.82 2.14
N ALA A 43 2.98 9.40 3.23
CA ALA A 43 4.42 9.54 3.47
C ALA A 43 5.12 8.17 3.53
N LEU A 44 4.53 7.20 4.22
CA LEU A 44 5.06 5.86 4.37
C LEU A 44 5.10 5.11 3.02
N ALA A 45 4.11 5.31 2.15
CA ALA A 45 4.10 4.76 0.80
C ALA A 45 5.26 5.30 -0.05
N ILE A 46 5.59 6.58 0.07
CA ILE A 46 6.75 7.19 -0.60
C ILE A 46 8.04 6.54 -0.11
N TYR A 47 8.23 6.43 1.22
CA TYR A 47 9.42 5.79 1.79
C TYR A 47 9.55 4.33 1.36
N LYS A 48 8.47 3.54 1.39
CA LYS A 48 8.46 2.16 0.89
C LYS A 48 8.89 2.07 -0.56
N ARG A 49 8.42 2.99 -1.40
CA ARG A 49 8.84 3.06 -2.80
C ARG A 49 10.34 3.34 -2.87
N VAL A 50 10.85 4.36 -2.17
CA VAL A 50 12.27 4.81 -2.20
C VAL A 50 13.23 3.76 -1.67
N LEU A 51 12.87 3.14 -0.56
CA LEU A 51 13.68 2.14 0.11
C LEU A 51 13.49 0.73 -0.46
N SER A 52 12.65 0.58 -1.49
CA SER A 52 12.42 -0.68 -2.19
C SER A 52 13.77 -1.36 -2.50
N PRO A 53 13.99 -2.59 -2.00
CA PRO A 53 15.26 -3.30 -2.15
C PRO A 53 15.74 -3.37 -3.61
N VAL A 54 14.80 -3.53 -4.53
CA VAL A 54 15.04 -3.59 -5.98
C VAL A 54 15.77 -2.37 -6.53
N ARG A 55 15.58 -1.17 -5.95
CA ARG A 55 16.27 0.05 -6.37
C ARG A 55 17.68 0.19 -5.82
N ARG A 56 18.02 -0.61 -4.80
CA ARG A 56 19.34 -0.64 -4.14
C ARG A 56 20.19 -1.83 -4.58
N LEU A 57 19.61 -2.74 -5.37
CA LEU A 57 20.37 -3.84 -5.96
C LEU A 57 21.36 -3.29 -6.98
N PRO A 58 22.64 -3.68 -6.90
CA PRO A 58 23.58 -3.49 -7.99
C PRO A 58 23.04 -4.11 -9.29
N PRO A 59 23.37 -3.55 -10.46
CA PRO A 59 22.96 -4.10 -11.75
C PRO A 59 23.30 -5.58 -11.92
N GLU A 60 24.42 -6.04 -11.36
CA GLU A 60 24.91 -7.42 -11.42
C GLU A 60 23.93 -8.40 -10.81
N LEU A 61 23.38 -8.07 -9.63
CA LEU A 61 22.38 -8.92 -8.97
C LEU A 61 21.04 -8.90 -9.72
N LEU A 62 20.68 -7.78 -10.35
CA LEU A 62 19.50 -7.73 -11.22
C LEU A 62 19.69 -8.64 -12.45
N MET A 63 20.87 -8.62 -13.07
CA MET A 63 21.20 -9.50 -14.19
C MET A 63 21.16 -10.98 -13.79
N GLU A 64 21.72 -11.31 -12.61
CA GLU A 64 21.65 -12.67 -12.07
C GLU A 64 20.19 -13.10 -11.86
N ILE A 65 19.35 -12.27 -11.24
CA ILE A 65 17.90 -12.54 -11.10
C ILE A 65 17.25 -12.74 -12.47
N PHE A 66 17.56 -11.89 -13.45
CA PHE A 66 16.99 -12.01 -14.80
C PHE A 66 17.40 -13.32 -15.49
N SER A 67 18.62 -13.83 -15.25
CA SER A 67 19.05 -15.12 -15.80
C SER A 67 18.12 -16.28 -15.41
N TRP A 68 17.52 -16.23 -14.22
CA TRP A 68 16.55 -17.22 -13.74
C TRP A 68 15.16 -17.06 -14.36
N THR A 69 14.83 -15.90 -14.94
CA THR A 69 13.53 -15.65 -15.60
C THR A 69 13.43 -16.27 -16.99
N ARG A 70 14.54 -16.87 -17.44
CA ARG A 70 14.73 -17.54 -18.72
C ARG A 70 14.06 -18.92 -18.72
N ASN A 71 12.72 -18.94 -18.69
CA ASN A 71 11.98 -20.20 -18.68
C ASN A 71 12.21 -21.01 -19.98
N SER A 72 12.30 -22.34 -19.83
CA SER A 72 12.74 -23.36 -20.79
C SER A 72 11.90 -23.55 -22.07
N GLN A 73 10.89 -22.71 -22.30
CA GLN A 73 10.01 -22.85 -23.47
C GLN A 73 10.47 -21.91 -24.58
N SER A 74 11.07 -22.53 -25.59
CA SER A 74 11.51 -21.99 -26.88
C SER A 74 11.40 -20.48 -27.02
N TYR A 75 12.55 -19.83 -26.97
CA TYR A 75 12.75 -18.46 -27.41
C TYR A 75 12.13 -18.27 -28.80
N HIS A 76 10.95 -17.68 -28.82
CA HIS A 76 10.37 -17.12 -30.02
C HIS A 76 10.46 -15.61 -29.85
N VAL A 77 11.23 -14.94 -30.71
CA VAL A 77 11.39 -13.48 -30.73
C VAL A 77 10.03 -12.75 -30.75
N HIS A 78 8.98 -13.41 -31.26
CA HIS A 78 7.61 -12.89 -31.31
C HIS A 78 6.80 -13.06 -30.01
N ARG A 79 7.29 -13.81 -29.01
CA ARG A 79 6.59 -14.01 -27.74
C ARG A 79 7.00 -12.92 -26.73
N MET A 80 6.44 -11.73 -26.92
CA MET A 80 6.66 -10.56 -26.03
C MET A 80 6.12 -10.71 -24.59
N LYS A 81 5.54 -11.86 -24.26
CA LYS A 81 5.02 -12.17 -22.91
C LYS A 81 6.05 -12.84 -21.99
N GLY A 82 7.28 -13.07 -22.46
CA GLY A 82 8.37 -13.68 -21.69
C GLY A 82 9.55 -12.74 -21.45
N SER A 83 10.53 -13.20 -20.68
CA SER A 83 11.87 -12.60 -20.65
C SER A 83 12.52 -12.71 -22.04
N PRO A 84 13.28 -11.72 -22.53
CA PRO A 84 13.73 -10.47 -21.89
C PRO A 84 12.69 -9.32 -21.88
N TRP A 85 11.60 -9.44 -22.64
CA TRP A 85 10.68 -8.33 -22.90
C TRP A 85 9.99 -7.82 -21.63
N VAL A 86 9.49 -8.72 -20.77
CA VAL A 86 8.78 -8.34 -19.55
C VAL A 86 9.68 -7.57 -18.60
N VAL A 87 10.89 -8.07 -18.33
CA VAL A 87 11.82 -7.45 -17.38
C VAL A 87 12.38 -6.12 -17.89
N SER A 88 12.62 -5.99 -19.21
CA SER A 88 13.08 -4.74 -19.82
C SER A 88 12.01 -3.63 -19.86
N HIS A 89 10.73 -3.94 -19.64
CA HIS A 89 9.64 -2.97 -19.66
C HIS A 89 9.18 -2.48 -18.28
N VAL A 90 9.79 -2.96 -17.19
CA VAL A 90 9.41 -2.56 -15.82
C VAL A 90 9.79 -1.10 -15.50
N CYS A 91 11.05 -0.72 -15.70
CA CYS A 91 11.54 0.65 -15.48
C CYS A 91 12.87 0.91 -16.22
N LYS A 92 13.36 2.15 -16.20
CA LYS A 92 14.63 2.53 -16.85
C LYS A 92 15.83 1.74 -16.31
N THR A 93 15.93 1.53 -14.99
CA THR A 93 17.03 0.78 -14.36
C THR A 93 17.03 -0.68 -14.77
N TRP A 94 15.87 -1.33 -14.76
CA TRP A 94 15.74 -2.73 -15.18
C TRP A 94 16.03 -2.90 -16.67
N ARG A 95 15.59 -1.96 -17.50
CA ARG A 95 15.93 -1.93 -18.92
C ARG A 95 17.43 -1.86 -19.15
N ALA A 96 18.13 -0.96 -18.45
CA ALA A 96 19.58 -0.83 -18.57
C ALA A 96 20.28 -2.14 -18.17
N ALA A 97 19.94 -2.72 -17.02
CA ALA A 97 20.52 -4.00 -16.58
C ALA A 97 20.22 -5.15 -17.56
N ALA A 98 18.98 -5.24 -18.09
CA ALA A 98 18.62 -6.27 -19.06
C ALA A 98 19.35 -6.13 -20.40
N LEU A 99 19.57 -4.90 -20.89
CA LEU A 99 20.36 -4.65 -22.10
C LEU A 99 21.85 -4.90 -21.90
N SER A 100 22.35 -4.75 -20.67
CA SER A 100 23.72 -5.07 -20.29
C SER A 100 23.98 -6.56 -20.04
N CYS A 101 22.95 -7.42 -20.13
CA CYS A 101 23.06 -8.86 -19.97
C CYS A 101 22.84 -9.58 -21.32
N PRO A 102 23.90 -9.87 -22.10
CA PRO A 102 23.78 -10.52 -23.40
C PRO A 102 23.10 -11.89 -23.33
N GLU A 103 23.28 -12.63 -22.23
CA GLU A 103 22.72 -13.97 -22.03
C GLU A 103 21.19 -14.02 -21.92
N LEU A 104 20.55 -12.85 -21.81
CA LEU A 104 19.10 -12.72 -21.68
C LEU A 104 18.37 -12.67 -23.03
N TRP A 105 19.08 -12.33 -24.12
CA TRP A 105 18.54 -12.12 -25.47
C TRP A 105 18.81 -13.32 -26.38
#